data_AF-X1BIL1-F1
#
_entry.id   AF-X1BIL1-F1
#
_cell.length_a   1.000
_cell.length_b   1.000
_cell.length_c   1.000
_cell.angle_alpha   90.00
_cell.angle_beta   90.00
_cell.angle_gamma   90.00
#
_symmetry.space_group_name_H-M   'P 1'
#
loop_
_entity.id
_entity.type
_entity.pdbx_description
1 polymer ?
#
loop_
_entity_poly.entity_id
_entity_poly.type
_entity_poly.pdbx_seq_one_letter_code
_entity_poly.pdbx_strand_id
1 'polypeptide(L)'
;MGVNIFQYWKRINQVPAIAAACGFCNTDNTSSQDINFEVKYPISGKFPLSPNIDVVINNSPESRFEVFAIECKFSEAYYPGAHSGISPKYIELNKVWDDIPNLLKLAKEISPDDKKYFYLHPAQLIKHILGLKEAFGKNKFRLLYLWYDTIGIDSAKHHKEIEEFIEITKDDGIHFHAMSYQDLIIKLAKKYRDIHRDYIDYISGRYL
;
A
#
# COMPACT_ATOMS: atom_id res chain seq x y z
N MET A 1 -6.32 10.88 8.47
CA MET A 1 -5.83 11.64 7.30
C MET A 1 -5.44 10.72 6.16
N GLY A 2 -4.75 9.59 6.42
CA GLY A 2 -4.24 8.75 5.35
C GLY A 2 -5.28 8.41 4.27
N VAL A 3 -6.47 8.00 4.70
CA VAL A 3 -7.59 7.71 3.80
C VAL A 3 -8.40 8.94 3.33
N ASN A 4 -8.32 10.08 4.03
CA ASN A 4 -9.16 11.27 3.77
C ASN A 4 -8.90 11.86 2.39
N ILE A 5 -7.67 11.71 1.87
CA ILE A 5 -7.36 12.18 0.52
C ILE A 5 -8.23 11.49 -0.51
N PHE A 6 -8.38 10.17 -0.40
CA PHE A 6 -9.18 9.36 -1.29
C PHE A 6 -10.68 9.61 -1.15
N GLN A 7 -11.15 9.98 0.04
CA GLN A 7 -12.56 10.31 0.27
C GLN A 7 -13.01 11.51 -0.58
N TYR A 8 -12.15 12.51 -0.76
CA TYR A 8 -12.45 13.65 -1.63
C TYR A 8 -12.69 13.20 -3.07
N TRP A 9 -11.74 12.44 -3.62
CA TRP A 9 -11.79 11.96 -5.01
C TRP A 9 -12.95 10.98 -5.26
N LYS A 10 -13.30 10.15 -4.26
CA LYS A 10 -14.51 9.33 -4.28
C LYS A 10 -15.77 10.21 -4.39
N ARG A 11 -15.89 11.23 -3.53
CA ARG A 11 -17.09 12.08 -3.46
C ARG A 11 -17.37 12.84 -4.75
N ILE A 12 -16.35 13.25 -5.48
CA ILE A 12 -16.48 13.96 -6.75
C ILE A 12 -16.50 13.04 -7.97
N ASN A 13 -16.54 11.71 -7.77
CA ASN A 13 -16.53 10.69 -8.81
C ASN A 13 -15.35 10.81 -9.80
N GLN A 14 -14.15 11.13 -9.28
CA GLN A 14 -12.91 11.22 -10.07
C GLN A 14 -11.88 10.18 -9.61
N VAL A 15 -12.34 8.94 -9.47
CA VAL A 15 -11.50 7.80 -9.05
C VAL A 15 -10.31 7.55 -9.99
N PRO A 16 -10.46 7.60 -11.34
CA PRO A 16 -9.31 7.46 -12.24
C PRO A 16 -8.21 8.50 -12.02
N ALA A 17 -8.59 9.72 -11.64
CA ALA A 17 -7.63 10.81 -11.45
C ALA A 17 -6.69 10.55 -10.26
N ILE A 18 -7.23 10.07 -9.14
CA ILE A 18 -6.43 9.72 -7.96
C ILE A 18 -5.63 8.43 -8.17
N ALA A 19 -6.20 7.44 -8.86
CA ALA A 19 -5.48 6.21 -9.20
C ALA A 19 -4.23 6.50 -10.07
N ALA A 20 -4.36 7.38 -11.06
CA ALA A 20 -3.25 7.83 -11.89
C ALA A 20 -2.21 8.62 -11.07
N ALA A 21 -2.64 9.50 -10.17
CA ALA A 21 -1.73 10.27 -9.31
C ALA A 21 -0.93 9.36 -8.36
N CYS A 22 -1.54 8.29 -7.86
CA CYS A 22 -0.91 7.22 -7.10
C CYS A 22 0.03 6.32 -7.92
N GLY A 23 0.17 6.54 -9.23
CA GLY A 23 1.05 5.77 -10.10
C GLY A 23 0.53 4.37 -10.45
N PHE A 24 -0.76 4.11 -10.26
CA PHE A 24 -1.37 2.82 -10.61
C PHE A 24 -1.61 2.64 -12.11
N CYS A 25 -1.87 3.74 -12.82
CA CYS A 25 -2.19 3.73 -14.24
C CYS A 25 -1.79 5.06 -14.89
N ASN A 26 -1.86 5.09 -16.23
CA ASN A 26 -1.69 6.33 -16.99
C ASN A 26 -2.88 7.26 -16.77
N THR A 27 -2.69 8.54 -17.09
CA THR A 27 -3.68 9.61 -16.88
C THR A 27 -4.98 9.45 -17.67
N ASP A 28 -4.91 8.70 -18.77
CA ASP A 28 -6.02 8.52 -19.71
C ASP A 28 -6.74 7.19 -19.46
N ASN A 29 -6.26 6.40 -18.49
CA ASN A 29 -6.90 5.18 -18.07
C ASN A 29 -8.13 5.52 -17.21
N THR A 30 -9.29 4.99 -17.59
CA THR A 30 -10.57 5.19 -16.90
C THR A 30 -11.10 3.91 -16.26
N SER A 31 -10.27 2.89 -16.06
CA SER A 31 -10.72 1.59 -15.55
C SER A 31 -11.10 1.65 -14.08
N SER A 32 -10.59 2.61 -13.30
CA SER A 32 -10.88 2.69 -11.86
C SER A 32 -12.29 3.24 -11.59
N GLN A 33 -13.11 2.44 -10.91
CA GLN A 33 -14.56 2.68 -10.79
C GLN A 33 -15.00 3.14 -9.40
N ASP A 34 -14.46 2.57 -8.33
CA ASP A 34 -14.89 2.86 -6.95
C ASP A 34 -13.73 2.75 -5.96
N ILE A 35 -13.86 3.44 -4.82
CA ILE A 35 -12.90 3.45 -3.72
C ILE A 35 -13.57 2.90 -2.46
N ASN A 36 -13.05 1.82 -1.91
CA ASN A 36 -13.53 1.22 -0.68
C ASN A 36 -12.48 1.39 0.42
N PHE A 37 -12.95 1.58 1.66
CA PHE A 37 -12.10 1.84 2.82
C PHE A 37 -12.16 0.66 3.79
N GLU A 38 -11.05 0.41 4.47
CA GLU A 38 -10.97 -0.61 5.53
C GLU A 38 -11.47 -1.99 5.04
N VAL A 39 -10.95 -2.43 3.88
CA VAL A 39 -11.37 -3.66 3.23
C VAL A 39 -10.56 -4.84 3.76
N LYS A 40 -11.26 -5.89 4.20
CA LYS A 40 -10.65 -7.11 4.72
C LYS A 40 -10.46 -8.16 3.64
N TYR A 41 -9.26 -8.72 3.57
CA TYR A 41 -8.93 -9.86 2.69
C TYR A 41 -8.46 -11.06 3.51
N PRO A 42 -9.33 -12.05 3.76
CA PRO A 42 -8.94 -13.26 4.49
C PRO A 42 -7.84 -14.05 3.78
N ILE A 43 -6.80 -14.43 4.52
CA ILE A 43 -5.70 -15.27 4.00
C ILE A 43 -6.04 -16.77 4.17
N SER A 44 -6.69 -17.11 5.28
CA SER A 44 -7.08 -18.49 5.60
C SER A 44 -8.20 -18.50 6.62
N GLY A 45 -9.13 -19.45 6.50
CA GLY A 45 -10.17 -19.70 7.51
C GLY A 45 -9.62 -20.13 8.88
N LYS A 46 -8.31 -20.39 9.00
CA LYS A 46 -7.63 -20.68 10.26
C LYS A 46 -7.38 -19.44 11.13
N PHE A 47 -7.51 -18.23 10.56
CA PHE A 47 -7.28 -16.99 11.30
C PHE A 47 -8.59 -16.31 11.67
N PRO A 48 -8.77 -15.89 12.94
CA PRO A 48 -9.98 -15.21 13.36
C PRO A 48 -10.08 -13.78 12.81
N LEU A 49 -8.93 -13.18 12.46
CA LEU A 49 -8.84 -11.82 11.96
C LEU A 49 -8.18 -11.82 10.58
N SER A 50 -8.77 -11.05 9.67
CA SER A 50 -8.22 -10.81 8.34
C SER A 50 -7.45 -9.49 8.33
N PRO A 51 -6.34 -9.40 7.57
CA PRO A 51 -5.68 -8.12 7.35
C PRO A 51 -6.64 -7.13 6.71
N ASN A 52 -6.54 -5.88 7.15
CA ASN A 52 -7.38 -4.79 6.73
C ASN A 52 -6.56 -3.81 5.90
N ILE A 53 -6.97 -3.56 4.66
CA ILE A 53 -6.32 -2.61 3.76
C ILE A 53 -7.07 -1.29 3.82
N ASP A 54 -6.35 -0.20 4.09
CA ASP A 54 -6.93 1.12 4.32
C ASP A 54 -7.76 1.61 3.14
N VAL A 55 -7.27 1.43 1.90
CA VAL A 55 -7.97 1.84 0.67
C VAL A 55 -7.82 0.79 -0.42
N VAL A 56 -8.94 0.48 -1.09
CA VAL A 56 -9.00 -0.38 -2.26
C VAL A 56 -9.75 0.34 -3.38
N ILE A 57 -9.11 0.47 -4.53
CA ILE A 57 -9.74 0.96 -5.76
C ILE A 57 -10.11 -0.25 -6.62
N ASN A 58 -11.40 -0.44 -6.88
CA ASN A 58 -11.88 -1.48 -7.80
C ASN A 58 -11.77 -0.96 -9.24
N ASN A 59 -11.25 -1.79 -10.13
CA ASN A 59 -11.22 -1.51 -11.56
C ASN A 59 -12.32 -2.26 -12.30
N SER A 60 -12.55 -1.88 -13.56
CA SER A 60 -13.45 -2.55 -14.46
C SER A 60 -13.04 -4.02 -14.69
N PRO A 61 -13.99 -4.93 -14.95
CA PRO A 61 -13.71 -6.34 -15.19
C PRO A 61 -12.71 -6.62 -16.33
N GLU A 62 -12.63 -5.72 -17.31
CA GLU A 62 -11.73 -5.80 -18.46
C GLU A 62 -10.29 -5.35 -18.14
N SER A 63 -10.07 -4.79 -16.95
CA SER A 63 -8.75 -4.33 -16.52
C SER A 63 -7.80 -5.51 -16.26
N ARG A 64 -6.51 -5.33 -16.57
CA ARG A 64 -5.46 -6.27 -16.18
C ARG A 64 -5.44 -6.50 -14.67
N PHE A 65 -5.57 -5.40 -13.92
CA PHE A 65 -5.61 -5.40 -12.46
C PHE A 65 -7.03 -5.18 -11.99
N GLU A 66 -7.56 -6.13 -11.23
CA GLU A 66 -8.91 -6.05 -10.65
C GLU A 66 -8.95 -5.02 -9.53
N VAL A 67 -7.88 -4.90 -8.74
CA VAL A 67 -7.80 -3.93 -7.64
C VAL A 67 -6.46 -3.20 -7.58
N PHE A 68 -6.51 -1.95 -7.14
CA PHE A 68 -5.37 -1.21 -6.60
C PHE A 68 -5.54 -1.04 -5.10
N ALA A 69 -4.64 -1.62 -4.31
CA ALA A 69 -4.66 -1.56 -2.86
C ALA A 69 -3.66 -0.51 -2.35
N ILE A 70 -3.97 0.16 -1.25
CA ILE A 70 -3.14 1.19 -0.66
C ILE A 70 -3.10 0.99 0.85
N GLU A 71 -1.90 0.80 1.39
CA GLU A 71 -1.62 0.86 2.82
C GLU A 71 -1.09 2.25 3.15
N CYS A 72 -1.74 2.93 4.09
CA CYS A 72 -1.46 4.31 4.46
C CYS A 72 -0.71 4.37 5.79
N LYS A 73 0.47 4.99 5.81
CA LYS A 73 1.20 5.33 7.04
C LYS A 73 1.38 6.83 7.15
N PHE A 74 0.98 7.43 8.26
CA PHE A 74 1.19 8.84 8.51
C PHE A 74 2.34 9.03 9.51
N SER A 75 2.03 9.10 10.80
CA SER A 75 3.06 9.19 11.86
C SER A 75 3.49 7.84 12.41
N GLU A 76 2.76 6.77 12.09
CA GLU A 76 2.94 5.44 12.67
C GLU A 76 4.32 4.85 12.38
N ALA A 77 4.90 5.16 11.21
CA ALA A 77 6.23 4.71 10.82
C ALA A 77 7.36 5.29 11.69
N TYR A 78 7.12 6.37 12.42
CA TYR A 78 8.12 7.05 13.27
C TYR A 78 7.79 6.93 14.76
N TYR A 79 6.76 6.16 15.11
CA TYR A 79 6.42 5.96 16.51
C TYR A 79 7.43 4.98 17.16
N PRO A 80 8.04 5.34 18.30
CA PRO A 80 9.01 4.45 18.95
C PRO A 80 8.32 3.20 19.48
N GLY A 81 8.61 2.06 18.86
CA GLY A 81 8.16 0.74 19.27
C GLY A 81 8.44 -0.30 18.19
N ALA A 82 9.05 -1.42 18.55
CA ALA A 82 9.27 -2.50 17.58
C ALA A 82 7.93 -2.99 17.04
N HIS A 83 7.82 -3.06 15.71
CA HIS A 83 6.68 -3.71 15.07
C HIS A 83 6.75 -5.22 15.34
N SER A 84 5.58 -5.83 15.56
CA SER A 84 5.51 -7.29 15.67
C SER A 84 5.92 -7.92 14.35
N GLY A 85 6.67 -9.01 14.42
CA GLY A 85 7.01 -9.80 13.25
C GLY A 85 5.84 -10.60 12.68
N ILE A 86 6.16 -11.47 11.72
CA ILE A 86 5.19 -12.44 11.20
C ILE A 86 4.96 -13.53 12.22
N SER A 87 3.69 -13.85 12.54
CA SER A 87 3.40 -15.00 13.40
C SER A 87 3.77 -16.31 12.67
N PRO A 88 4.42 -17.28 13.34
CA PRO A 88 4.78 -18.58 12.74
C PRO A 88 3.63 -19.29 12.03
N LYS A 89 2.39 -19.08 12.50
CA LYS A 89 1.18 -19.67 11.90
C LYS A 89 0.95 -19.28 10.44
N TYR A 90 1.46 -18.12 9.99
CA TYR A 90 1.42 -17.74 8.57
C TYR A 90 2.45 -18.50 7.75
N ILE A 91 3.63 -18.77 8.30
CA ILE A 91 4.72 -19.50 7.64
C ILE A 91 4.31 -20.97 7.40
N GLU A 92 3.52 -21.54 8.31
CA GLU A 92 2.97 -22.90 8.21
C GLU A 92 1.91 -23.08 7.09
N LEU A 93 1.46 -22.00 6.45
CA LEU A 93 0.51 -22.06 5.33
C LEU A 93 1.21 -22.38 4.01
N ASN A 94 1.66 -23.62 3.82
CA ASN A 94 2.49 -24.02 2.67
C ASN A 94 2.04 -23.44 1.31
N LYS A 95 0.76 -23.61 0.93
CA LYS A 95 0.25 -23.22 -0.40
C LYS A 95 0.26 -21.72 -0.70
N VAL A 96 0.16 -20.86 0.33
CA VAL A 96 0.06 -19.40 0.05
C VAL A 96 1.39 -18.83 -0.43
N TRP A 97 2.49 -19.56 -0.25
CA TRP A 97 3.86 -19.14 -0.52
C TRP A 97 4.50 -19.72 -1.79
N ASP A 98 3.85 -20.68 -2.46
CA ASP A 98 4.46 -21.50 -3.53
C ASP A 98 5.11 -20.69 -4.67
N ASP A 99 4.58 -19.51 -4.97
CA ASP A 99 5.03 -18.64 -6.05
C ASP A 99 5.58 -17.27 -5.57
N ILE A 100 5.88 -17.15 -4.27
CA ILE A 100 6.48 -15.96 -3.62
C ILE A 100 7.58 -16.34 -2.59
N PRO A 101 8.61 -17.11 -3.01
CA PRO A 101 9.62 -17.66 -2.09
C PRO A 101 10.48 -16.61 -1.39
N ASN A 102 10.71 -15.43 -1.99
CA ASN A 102 11.54 -14.38 -1.39
C ASN A 102 10.80 -13.69 -0.24
N LEU A 103 9.50 -13.46 -0.39
CA LEU A 103 8.62 -13.00 0.69
C LEU A 103 8.48 -14.04 1.80
N LEU A 104 8.45 -15.33 1.48
CA LEU A 104 8.51 -16.38 2.51
C LEU A 104 9.84 -16.35 3.28
N LYS A 105 10.96 -16.15 2.58
CA LYS A 105 12.27 -16.02 3.22
C LYS A 105 12.28 -14.82 4.17
N LEU A 106 11.83 -13.65 3.71
CA LEU A 106 11.68 -12.47 4.55
C LEU A 106 10.75 -12.75 5.75
N ALA A 107 9.59 -13.35 5.52
CA ALA A 107 8.63 -13.69 6.58
C ALA A 107 9.24 -14.57 7.67
N LYS A 108 10.11 -15.52 7.31
CA LYS A 108 10.87 -16.36 8.25
C LYS A 108 11.92 -15.55 9.01
N GLU A 109 12.62 -14.64 8.35
CA GLU A 109 13.64 -13.77 8.96
C GLU A 109 13.05 -12.85 10.03
N ILE A 110 11.84 -12.32 9.79
CA ILE A 110 11.16 -11.38 10.71
C ILE A 110 10.17 -12.07 11.66
N SER A 111 10.26 -13.39 11.86
CA SER A 111 9.33 -14.15 12.70
C SER A 111 10.02 -14.70 13.97
N PRO A 112 9.36 -14.67 15.14
CA PRO A 112 8.08 -14.00 15.43
C PRO A 112 8.24 -12.49 15.65
N ASP A 113 9.47 -12.03 15.87
CA ASP A 113 9.81 -10.65 16.19
C ASP A 113 10.63 -10.04 15.06
N ASP A 114 10.25 -8.84 14.62
CA ASP A 114 11.03 -8.09 13.65
C ASP A 114 12.13 -7.30 14.38
N LYS A 115 13.39 -7.62 14.05
CA LYS A 115 14.57 -6.92 14.57
C LYS A 115 15.34 -6.21 13.45
N LYS A 116 14.85 -6.30 12.22
CA LYS A 116 15.52 -5.81 11.01
C LYS A 116 14.89 -4.50 10.56
N TYR A 117 13.57 -4.43 10.54
CA TYR A 117 12.84 -3.24 10.10
C TYR A 117 12.33 -2.46 11.30
N PHE A 118 12.77 -1.21 11.40
CA PHE A 118 12.41 -0.32 12.50
C PHE A 118 11.30 0.66 12.12
N TYR A 119 11.13 0.98 10.84
CA TYR A 119 10.18 1.98 10.36
C TYR A 119 9.14 1.37 9.42
N LEU A 120 9.59 0.56 8.46
CA LEU A 120 8.73 -0.24 7.62
C LEU A 120 8.15 -1.37 8.48
N HIS A 121 6.85 -1.61 8.37
CA HIS A 121 6.18 -2.75 9.03
C HIS A 121 5.95 -3.87 8.00
N PRO A 122 6.99 -4.60 7.54
CA PRO A 122 6.86 -5.58 6.46
C PRO A 122 5.91 -6.72 6.82
N ALA A 123 5.81 -7.09 8.11
CA ALA A 123 4.88 -8.12 8.56
C ALA A 123 3.42 -7.78 8.21
N GLN A 124 3.05 -6.50 8.21
CA GLN A 124 1.73 -6.06 7.80
C GLN A 124 1.58 -6.10 6.27
N LEU A 125 2.57 -5.58 5.53
CA LEU A 125 2.55 -5.59 4.06
C LEU A 125 2.49 -7.00 3.47
N ILE A 126 3.24 -7.93 4.04
CA ILE A 126 3.21 -9.36 3.69
C ILE A 126 1.79 -9.92 3.88
N LYS A 127 1.13 -9.63 5.01
CA LYS A 127 -0.25 -10.08 5.23
C LYS A 127 -1.21 -9.49 4.18
N HIS A 128 -1.05 -8.22 3.80
CA HIS A 128 -1.85 -7.62 2.73
C HIS A 128 -1.62 -8.31 1.38
N ILE A 129 -0.36 -8.58 1.02
CA ILE A 129 0.00 -9.31 -0.20
C ILE A 129 -0.63 -10.70 -0.20
N LEU A 130 -0.53 -11.46 0.90
CA LEU A 130 -1.15 -12.78 1.02
C LEU A 130 -2.68 -12.71 0.85
N GLY A 131 -3.34 -11.75 1.52
CA GLY A 131 -4.79 -11.61 1.42
C GLY A 131 -5.24 -11.25 0.00
N LEU A 132 -4.56 -10.31 -0.65
CA LEU A 132 -4.84 -9.92 -2.04
C LEU A 132 -4.58 -11.07 -3.02
N LYS A 133 -3.49 -11.83 -2.81
CA LYS A 133 -3.16 -12.99 -3.63
C LYS A 133 -4.20 -14.10 -3.50
N GLU A 134 -4.70 -14.38 -2.29
CA GLU A 134 -5.77 -15.37 -2.11
C GLU A 134 -7.11 -14.91 -2.73
N ALA A 135 -7.39 -13.61 -2.70
CA ALA A 135 -8.63 -13.05 -3.26
C ALA A 135 -8.63 -12.96 -4.79
N PHE A 136 -7.52 -12.54 -5.41
CA PHE A 136 -7.47 -12.18 -6.83
C PHE A 136 -6.41 -12.95 -7.64
N GLY A 137 -5.46 -13.60 -6.97
CA GLY A 137 -4.27 -14.15 -7.59
C GLY A 137 -3.14 -13.12 -7.73
N LYS A 138 -1.91 -13.63 -7.86
CA LYS A 138 -0.67 -12.85 -7.77
C LYS A 138 -0.58 -11.65 -8.72
N ASN A 139 -1.12 -11.78 -9.93
CA ASN A 139 -0.93 -10.80 -11.01
C ASN A 139 -2.14 -9.88 -11.23
N LYS A 140 -3.12 -9.90 -10.32
CA LYS A 140 -4.41 -9.20 -10.47
C LYS A 140 -4.57 -8.00 -9.55
N PHE A 141 -3.58 -7.69 -8.73
CA PHE A 141 -3.57 -6.50 -7.90
C PHE A 141 -2.27 -5.70 -8.05
N ARG A 142 -2.30 -4.43 -7.64
CA ARG A 142 -1.12 -3.64 -7.30
C ARG A 142 -1.25 -3.14 -5.87
N LEU A 143 -0.17 -3.11 -5.10
CA LEU A 143 -0.15 -2.57 -3.74
C LEU A 143 0.76 -1.34 -3.67
N LEU A 144 0.21 -0.23 -3.20
CA LEU A 144 0.96 0.98 -2.88
C LEU A 144 1.15 1.09 -1.37
N TYR A 145 2.40 1.29 -0.94
CA TYR A 145 2.70 1.83 0.38
C TYR A 145 2.77 3.36 0.31
N LEU A 146 1.80 4.03 0.92
CA LEU A 146 1.69 5.49 0.94
C LEU A 146 2.08 6.02 2.32
N TRP A 147 3.26 6.61 2.46
CA TRP A 147 3.75 7.09 3.75
C TRP A 147 3.89 8.62 3.82
N TYR A 148 3.83 9.20 5.01
CA TYR A 148 4.20 10.60 5.20
C TYR A 148 5.70 10.69 5.43
N ASP A 149 6.40 11.40 4.56
CA ASP A 149 7.85 11.51 4.68
C ASP A 149 8.26 12.63 5.66
N THR A 150 9.40 12.46 6.32
CA THR A 150 9.97 13.43 7.25
C THR A 150 11.40 13.77 6.87
N ILE A 151 11.97 14.84 7.42
CA ILE A 151 13.37 15.19 7.16
C ILE A 151 14.22 14.59 8.27
N GLY A 152 15.28 13.85 7.92
CA GLY A 152 16.31 13.42 8.86
C GLY A 152 16.80 11.98 8.65
N ILE A 153 17.62 11.52 9.59
CA ILE A 153 18.25 10.19 9.55
C ILE A 153 17.22 9.06 9.59
N ASP A 154 16.12 9.26 10.31
CA ASP A 154 15.05 8.28 10.44
C ASP A 154 14.30 8.07 9.12
N SER A 155 14.01 9.16 8.39
CA SER A 155 13.47 9.06 7.03
C SER A 155 14.45 8.37 6.09
N ALA A 156 15.75 8.68 6.15
CA ALA A 156 16.74 8.01 5.30
C ALA A 156 16.83 6.49 5.57
N LYS A 157 16.63 6.05 6.81
CA LYS A 157 16.54 4.61 7.14
C LYS A 157 15.24 3.99 6.64
N HIS A 158 14.11 4.66 6.84
CA HIS A 158 12.81 4.20 6.35
C HIS A 158 12.82 4.03 4.82
N HIS A 159 13.43 4.95 4.08
CA HIS A 159 13.61 4.82 2.63
C HIS A 159 14.40 3.57 2.24
N LYS A 160 15.51 3.27 2.92
CA LYS A 160 16.30 2.05 2.65
C LYS A 160 15.50 0.78 2.91
N GLU A 161 14.72 0.77 4.00
CA GLU A 161 13.83 -0.35 4.32
C GLU A 161 12.76 -0.55 3.23
N ILE A 162 12.17 0.54 2.73
CA ILE A 162 11.21 0.53 1.61
C ILE A 162 11.87 -0.01 0.34
N GLU A 163 13.06 0.49 -0.03
CA GLU A 163 13.80 0.05 -1.21
C GLU A 163 14.13 -1.45 -1.16
N GLU A 164 14.56 -1.95 -0.01
CA GLU A 164 14.83 -3.38 0.18
C GLU A 164 13.55 -4.21 -0.02
N PHE A 165 12.42 -3.77 0.54
CA PHE A 165 11.14 -4.47 0.38
C PHE A 165 10.62 -4.44 -1.07
N ILE A 166 10.85 -3.35 -1.80
CA ILE A 166 10.53 -3.25 -3.24
C ILE A 166 11.31 -4.30 -4.03
N GLU A 167 12.62 -4.47 -3.77
CA GLU A 167 13.39 -5.47 -4.51
C GLU A 167 12.95 -6.90 -4.15
N ILE A 168 12.64 -7.20 -2.88
CA ILE A 168 12.11 -8.52 -2.47
C ILE A 168 10.79 -8.84 -3.17
N THR A 169 9.85 -7.88 -3.21
CA THR A 169 8.54 -8.08 -3.86
C THR A 169 8.68 -8.24 -5.37
N LYS A 170 9.60 -7.50 -5.99
CA LYS A 170 9.91 -7.58 -7.42
C LYS A 170 10.50 -8.94 -7.81
N ASP A 171 11.38 -9.51 -6.99
CA ASP A 171 11.94 -10.85 -7.24
C ASP A 171 10.87 -11.96 -7.24
N ASP A 172 9.76 -11.74 -6.53
CA ASP A 172 8.58 -12.62 -6.53
C ASP A 172 7.54 -12.28 -7.62
N GLY A 173 7.77 -11.22 -8.38
CA GLY A 173 6.84 -10.72 -9.40
C GLY A 173 5.59 -10.04 -8.81
N ILE A 174 5.64 -9.57 -7.57
CA ILE A 174 4.56 -8.82 -6.93
C ILE A 174 4.59 -7.37 -7.38
N HIS A 175 3.46 -6.85 -7.83
CA HIS A 175 3.31 -5.45 -8.23
C HIS A 175 3.16 -4.53 -7.02
N PHE A 176 4.25 -4.31 -6.31
CA PHE A 176 4.36 -3.38 -5.19
C PHE A 176 5.12 -2.12 -5.59
N HIS A 177 4.69 -0.97 -5.10
CA HIS A 177 5.47 0.26 -5.14
C HIS A 177 5.16 1.14 -3.95
N ALA A 178 5.94 2.20 -3.78
CA ALA A 178 5.83 3.10 -2.65
C ALA A 178 5.78 4.55 -3.16
N MET A 179 5.06 5.43 -2.45
CA MET A 179 5.02 6.87 -2.71
C MET A 179 4.84 7.64 -1.39
N SER A 180 5.41 8.84 -1.28
CA SER A 180 5.11 9.73 -0.15
C SER A 180 3.78 10.50 -0.35
N TYR A 181 3.13 10.93 0.74
CA TYR A 181 2.01 11.89 0.64
C TYR A 181 2.44 13.18 -0.04
N GLN A 182 3.67 13.63 0.21
CA GLN A 182 4.22 14.82 -0.40
C GLN A 182 4.30 14.68 -1.93
N ASP A 183 4.82 13.56 -2.43
CA ASP A 183 4.86 13.28 -3.87
C ASP A 183 3.46 13.20 -4.48
N LEU A 184 2.52 12.55 -3.78
CA LEU A 184 1.13 12.49 -4.21
C LEU A 184 0.52 13.90 -4.32
N ILE A 185 0.68 14.73 -3.29
CA ILE A 185 0.16 16.11 -3.27
C ILE A 185 0.81 16.94 -4.38
N ILE A 186 2.11 16.83 -4.60
CA ILE A 186 2.82 17.54 -5.69
C ILE A 186 2.26 17.12 -7.05
N LYS A 187 2.03 15.82 -7.28
CA LYS A 187 1.42 15.32 -8.52
C LYS A 187 0.00 15.86 -8.72
N LEU A 188 -0.80 15.87 -7.66
CA LEU A 188 -2.16 16.39 -7.70
C LEU A 188 -2.16 17.90 -7.97
N ALA A 189 -1.29 18.66 -7.31
CA ALA A 189 -1.16 20.10 -7.51
C ALA A 189 -0.74 20.44 -8.94
N LYS A 190 0.25 19.73 -9.50
CA LYS A 190 0.70 19.95 -10.88
C LYS A 190 -0.40 19.74 -11.92
N LYS A 191 -1.30 18.78 -11.69
CA LYS A 191 -2.26 18.36 -12.70
C LYS A 191 -3.67 18.91 -12.51
N TYR A 192 -4.08 19.15 -11.26
CA TYR A 192 -5.48 19.39 -10.94
C TYR A 192 -5.72 20.68 -10.13
N ARG A 193 -4.68 21.48 -9.81
CA ARG A 193 -4.86 22.70 -9.00
C ARG A 193 -5.85 23.68 -9.61
N ASP A 194 -5.92 23.80 -10.93
CA ASP A 194 -6.86 24.75 -11.55
C ASP A 194 -8.32 24.30 -11.44
N ILE A 195 -8.57 23.00 -11.33
CA ILE A 195 -9.91 22.40 -11.28
C ILE A 195 -10.37 22.21 -9.83
N HIS A 196 -9.46 21.83 -8.94
CA HIS A 196 -9.72 21.50 -7.53
C HIS A 196 -8.94 22.39 -6.57
N ARG A 197 -8.85 23.70 -6.89
CA ARG A 197 -7.99 24.67 -6.21
C ARG A 197 -8.11 24.63 -4.69
N ASP A 198 -9.31 24.84 -4.17
CA ASP A 198 -9.53 24.96 -2.72
C ASP A 198 -9.06 23.70 -1.97
N TYR A 199 -9.34 22.53 -2.53
CA TYR A 199 -8.96 21.26 -1.92
C TYR A 199 -7.45 21.03 -1.99
N ILE A 200 -6.85 21.29 -3.16
CA ILE A 200 -5.41 21.14 -3.37
C ILE A 200 -4.62 22.12 -2.53
N ASP A 201 -5.07 23.36 -2.41
CA ASP A 201 -4.42 24.38 -1.58
C ASP A 201 -4.57 24.01 -0.09
N TYR A 202 -5.72 23.48 0.33
CA TYR A 202 -5.91 22.96 1.68
C TYR A 202 -4.94 21.83 2.03
N ILE A 203 -4.80 20.80 1.19
CA ILE A 203 -3.87 19.69 1.47
C ILE A 203 -2.41 20.12 1.30
N SER A 204 -2.11 21.02 0.35
CA SER A 204 -0.75 21.54 0.17
C SER A 204 -0.31 22.32 1.40
N GLY A 205 -1.09 23.31 1.85
CA GLY A 205 -0.71 24.18 2.97
C GLY A 205 -0.64 23.47 4.32
N ARG A 206 -1.11 22.23 4.42
CA ARG A 206 -1.08 21.44 5.65
C ARG A 206 0.02 20.38 5.68
N TYR A 207 0.49 19.92 4.52
CA TYR A 207 1.30 18.69 4.41
C TYR A 207 2.54 18.82 3.50
N LEU A 208 2.70 19.95 2.80
CA LEU A 208 3.94 20.37 2.16
C LEU A 208 4.56 21.51 2.98
#